data_AF-A0A9X2K2V4-F1
#
_entry.id   AF-A0A9X2K2V4-F1
#
_cell.length_a   1.000
_cell.length_b   1.000
_cell.length_c   1.000
_cell.angle_alpha   90.00
_cell.angle_beta   90.00
_cell.angle_gamma   90.00
#
_symmetry.space_group_name_H-M   'P 1'
#
loop_
_entity.id
_entity.type
_entity.pdbx_description
1 polymer ?
#
loop_
_entity_poly.entity_id
_entity_poly.type
_entity_poly.pdbx_seq_one_letter_code
_entity_poly.pdbx_strand_id
1 'polypeptide(L)' 'MIRRALLAAALAATTLAVLPAGTAQARACKIDHYCTTTYYSDAALTNAVGGKQEDCDGTTRTWGVRGPYLTWYESPCF' A
#
# COMPACT_ATOMS: atom_id res chain seq x y z
N MET A 1 -0.24 40.69 14.46
CA MET A 1 -0.56 39.30 14.86
C MET A 1 -0.58 38.31 13.68
N ILE A 2 -0.78 38.78 12.45
CA ILE A 2 -0.74 37.98 11.20
C ILE A 2 0.52 37.12 11.01
N ARG A 3 1.71 37.60 11.39
CA ARG A 3 2.95 36.82 11.29
C ARG A 3 2.92 35.49 12.05
N ARG A 4 2.25 35.45 13.21
CA ARG A 4 2.10 34.22 14.01
C ARG A 4 1.11 33.25 13.38
N ALA A 5 0.06 33.77 12.75
CA ALA A 5 -0.92 32.95 12.02
C ALA A 5 -0.31 32.29 10.78
N LEU A 6 0.56 33.02 10.04
CA LEU A 6 1.26 32.47 8.88
C LEU A 6 2.25 31.36 9.25
N LEU A 7 2.96 31.50 10.37
CA LEU A 7 3.86 30.47 10.87
C LEU A 7 3.09 29.21 11.32
N ALA A 8 1.95 29.37 11.99
CA ALA A 8 1.10 28.25 12.37
C ALA A 8 0.51 27.50 11.15
N ALA A 9 0.11 28.24 10.12
CA ALA A 9 -0.38 27.66 8.87
C ALA A 9 0.70 26.89 8.10
N ALA A 10 1.93 27.42 8.06
CA ALA A 10 3.06 26.74 7.41
C ALA A 10 3.44 25.44 8.13
N LEU A 11 3.45 25.43 9.47
CA LEU A 11 3.72 24.22 10.27
C LEU A 11 2.62 23.16 10.11
N ALA A 12 1.34 23.56 10.08
CA ALA A 12 0.22 22.65 9.85
C ALA A 12 0.22 22.04 8.44
N ALA A 13 0.72 22.76 7.43
CA ALA A 13 0.84 22.21 6.08
C ALA A 13 1.92 21.12 5.99
N THR A 14 2.99 21.22 6.77
CA THR A 14 4.09 20.23 6.73
C THR A 14 3.74 18.89 7.37
N THR A 15 2.84 18.85 8.35
CA THR A 15 2.51 17.60 9.07
C THR A 15 1.67 16.64 8.23
N LEU A 16 0.92 17.13 7.23
CA LEU A 16 0.14 16.28 6.32
C LEU A 16 0.99 15.59 5.25
N ALA A 17 2.19 16.12 4.94
CA ALA A 17 3.07 15.58 3.92
C ALA A 17 3.88 14.35 4.39
N VAL A 18 3.92 14.09 5.70
CA VAL A 18 4.74 13.02 6.30
C VAL A 18 3.86 12.03 7.08
N LEU A 19 2.68 11.70 6.55
CA LEU A 19 2.00 10.50 7.00
C LEU A 19 2.70 9.31 6.30
N PRO A 20 3.47 8.47 7.02
CA PRO A 20 3.95 7.24 6.42
C PRO A 20 2.72 6.47 5.94
N ALA A 21 2.69 6.10 4.66
CA ALA A 21 1.66 5.23 4.12
C ALA A 21 1.65 3.98 5.02
N GLY A 22 0.55 3.80 5.76
CA GLY A 22 0.43 2.69 6.71
C GLY A 22 0.69 1.39 5.96
N THR A 23 1.53 0.51 6.53
CA THR A 23 1.81 -0.79 5.93
C THR A 23 0.49 -1.55 5.80
N ALA A 24 -0.02 -1.70 4.57
CA ALA A 24 -1.18 -2.53 4.36
C ALA A 24 -0.83 -3.95 4.82
N GLN A 25 -1.59 -4.51 5.75
CA GLN A 25 -1.39 -5.90 6.14
C GLN A 25 -2.01 -6.78 5.07
N ALA A 26 -1.16 -7.48 4.32
CA ALA A 26 -1.62 -8.54 3.43
C ALA A 26 -2.22 -9.66 4.29
N ARG A 27 -3.55 -9.80 4.26
CA ARG A 27 -4.27 -10.93 4.86
C ARG A 27 -4.27 -12.12 3.89
N ALA A 28 -4.62 -13.31 4.40
CA ALA A 28 -4.89 -14.46 3.54
C ALA A 28 -6.07 -14.15 2.61
N CYS A 29 -5.97 -14.58 1.35
CA CYS A 29 -7.06 -14.47 0.39
C CYS A 29 -8.24 -15.35 0.84
N LYS A 30 -9.47 -14.86 0.66
CA LYS A 30 -10.67 -15.63 0.96
C LYS A 30 -10.87 -16.74 -0.07
N ILE A 31 -11.61 -17.77 0.31
CA ILE A 31 -12.14 -18.77 -0.62
C ILE A 31 -13.01 -18.05 -1.67
N ASP A 32 -12.98 -18.53 -2.91
CA ASP A 32 -13.69 -17.97 -4.08
C ASP A 32 -13.39 -16.48 -4.32
N HIS A 33 -12.17 -16.04 -4.02
CA HIS A 33 -11.69 -14.70 -4.36
C HIS A 33 -10.36 -14.76 -5.13
N TYR A 34 -10.20 -13.79 -6.03
CA TYR A 34 -8.94 -13.45 -6.63
C TYR A 34 -8.27 -12.35 -5.78
N CYS A 35 -6.99 -12.53 -5.45
CA CYS A 35 -6.22 -11.55 -4.71
C CYS A 35 -4.92 -11.16 -5.41
N THR A 36 -4.54 -9.89 -5.30
CA THR A 36 -3.24 -9.37 -5.75
C THR A 36 -2.57 -8.59 -4.64
N THR A 37 -1.31 -8.90 -4.37
CA THR A 37 -0.42 -8.15 -3.51
C THR A 37 0.72 -7.59 -4.36
N THR A 38 0.97 -6.29 -4.29
CA THR A 38 2.13 -5.65 -4.94
C THR A 38 3.07 -5.14 -3.87
N TYR A 39 4.37 -5.48 -3.96
CA TYR A 39 5.40 -5.04 -3.04
C TYR A 39 6.22 -3.89 -3.65
N TYR A 40 6.55 -2.90 -2.84
CA TYR A 40 7.29 -1.69 -3.24
C TYR A 40 8.58 -1.54 -2.46
N SER A 41 9.58 -0.90 -3.06
CA SER A 41 10.84 -0.57 -2.36
C SER A 41 10.73 0.65 -1.44
N ASP A 42 9.70 1.48 -1.64
CA ASP A 42 9.52 2.76 -0.98
C ASP A 42 8.12 2.92 -0.37
N ALA A 43 8.03 3.71 0.70
CA ALA A 43 6.78 4.00 1.38
C ALA A 43 5.79 4.84 0.55
N ALA A 44 6.27 5.51 -0.51
CA ALA A 44 5.40 6.28 -1.41
C ALA A 44 4.72 5.39 -2.46
N LEU A 45 4.98 4.07 -2.45
CA LEU A 45 4.40 3.08 -3.35
C LEU A 45 4.65 3.42 -4.84
N THR A 46 5.82 3.97 -5.15
CA THR A 46 6.18 4.43 -6.49
C THR A 46 6.97 3.41 -7.30
N ASN A 47 7.77 2.57 -6.64
CA ASN A 47 8.62 1.58 -7.31
C ASN A 47 8.25 0.15 -6.90
N ALA A 48 7.52 -0.55 -7.77
CA ALA A 48 7.12 -1.93 -7.57
C ALA A 48 8.28 -2.90 -7.81
N VAL A 49 8.54 -3.79 -6.85
CA VAL A 49 9.69 -4.71 -6.85
C VAL A 49 9.29 -6.19 -6.79
N GLY A 50 8.01 -6.48 -6.63
CA GLY A 50 7.51 -7.85 -6.58
C GLY A 50 6.01 -7.92 -6.41
N GLY A 51 5.49 -9.14 -6.36
CA GLY A 51 4.07 -9.35 -6.12
C GLY A 51 3.71 -10.79 -5.81
N LYS A 52 2.47 -10.96 -5.38
CA LYS A 52 1.79 -12.23 -5.17
C LYS A 52 0.41 -12.14 -5.80
N GLN A 53 0.05 -13.12 -6.61
CA GLN A 53 -1.28 -13.27 -7.18
C GLN A 53 -1.84 -14.61 -6.73
N GLU A 54 -3.09 -14.60 -6.28
CA GLU A 54 -3.87 -15.77 -5.88
C GLU A 54 -5.10 -15.78 -6.79
N ASP A 55 -5.15 -16.74 -7.70
CA ASP A 55 -6.19 -16.89 -8.71
C ASP A 55 -7.37 -17.73 -8.19
N CYS A 56 -8.50 -17.60 -8.86
CA CYS A 56 -9.76 -18.28 -8.51
C CYS A 56 -9.71 -19.81 -8.55
N ASP A 57 -8.79 -20.37 -9.34
CA ASP A 57 -8.54 -21.81 -9.42
C ASP A 57 -7.60 -22.31 -8.31
N GLY A 58 -7.21 -21.43 -7.37
CA GLY A 58 -6.24 -21.70 -6.33
C GLY A 58 -4.79 -21.55 -6.77
N THR A 59 -4.54 -21.21 -8.04
CA THR A 59 -3.18 -20.98 -8.53
C THR A 59 -2.57 -19.78 -7.81
N THR A 60 -1.38 -19.98 -7.24
CA THR A 60 -0.64 -18.90 -6.58
C THR A 60 0.66 -18.63 -7.32
N ARG A 61 0.89 -17.36 -7.67
CA ARG A 61 2.10 -16.89 -8.34
C ARG A 61 2.78 -15.84 -7.47
N THR A 62 4.08 -15.97 -7.28
CA THR A 62 4.89 -14.98 -6.55
C THR A 62 6.12 -14.64 -7.38
N TRP A 63 6.49 -13.36 -7.41
CA TRP A 63 7.66 -12.89 -8.15
C TRP A 63 8.35 -11.71 -7.44
N GLY A 64 9.60 -11.48 -7.81
CA GLY A 64 10.39 -10.36 -7.29
C GLY A 64 10.69 -10.47 -5.80
N VAL A 65 10.72 -9.32 -5.12
CA VAL A 65 11.10 -9.21 -3.70
C VAL A 65 9.90 -8.81 -2.84
N ARG A 66 9.74 -9.47 -1.69
CA ARG A 66 8.74 -9.08 -0.68
C ARG A 66 9.27 -7.96 0.19
N GLY A 67 8.42 -7.00 0.52
CA GLY A 67 8.79 -5.85 1.34
C GLY A 67 7.66 -5.40 2.27
N PRO A 68 7.96 -4.47 3.19
CA PRO A 68 6.97 -3.95 4.15
C PRO A 68 5.98 -2.96 3.51
N TYR A 69 6.34 -2.34 2.38
CA TYR A 69 5.48 -1.44 1.64
C TYR A 69 4.73 -2.24 0.59
N LEU A 70 3.41 -2.32 0.73
CA LEU A 70 2.59 -3.12 -0.16
C LEU A 70 1.22 -2.51 -0.40
N THR A 71 0.62 -2.86 -1.53
CA THR A 71 -0.81 -2.71 -1.79
C THR A 71 -1.44 -4.08 -1.94
N TRP A 72 -2.73 -4.17 -1.62
CA TRP A 72 -3.46 -5.41 -1.65
C TRP A 72 -4.88 -5.18 -2.20
N TYR A 73 -5.30 -6.07 -3.08
CA TYR A 73 -6.59 -6.06 -3.77
C TYR A 73 -7.23 -7.44 -3.67
N GLU A 74 -8.55 -7.49 -3.45
CA GLU A 74 -9.36 -8.71 -3.39
C GLU A 74 -10.69 -8.47 -4.09
N SER A 75 -11.10 -9.42 -4.92
CA SER A 75 -12.39 -9.44 -5.60
C SER A 75 -12.97 -10.86 -5.63
N PRO A 76 -14.31 -11.01 -5.58
CA PRO A 76 -14.94 -12.32 -5.76
C PRO A 76 -14.60 -12.93 -7.12
N CYS A 77 -14.53 -14.25 -7.17
CA CYS A 77 -14.51 -15.01 -8.41
C CYS A 77 -15.91 -15.04 -9.06
N PHE A 78 -15.94 -15.18 -10.38
CA PHE A 78 -17.16 -15.19 -11.21
C PHE A 78 -17.55 -16.61 -11.64
#